data_AF-A0AAV5CGZ6-F1
#
_entry.id   AF-A0AAV5CGZ6-F1
#
_cell.length_a   1.000
_cell.length_b   1.000
_cell.length_c   1.000
_cell.angle_alpha   90.00
_cell.angle_beta   90.00
_cell.angle_gamma   90.00
#
_symmetry.space_group_name_H-M   'P 1'
#
loop_
_entity.id
_entity.type
_entity.pdbx_description
1 polymer ?
#
loop_
_entity_poly.entity_id
_entity_poly.type
_entity_poly.pdbx_seq_one_letter_code
_entity_poly.pdbx_strand_id
1 'polypeptide(L)' 'MTARSLFVCLLQCLCCVSCLCAHEDQLGAGGYRARTVAVDKGGTRLRAAVAAAGNSSAAYGEDIQNLDVYARCHS' A
#
# COMPACT_ATOMS: atom_id res chain seq x y z
N MET A 1 -20.65 -9.61 -19.16
CA MET A 1 -20.40 -8.57 -18.14
C MET A 1 -18.90 -8.48 -17.87
N THR A 2 -18.07 -7.91 -18.75
CA THR A 2 -16.61 -8.11 -18.59
C THR A 2 -15.70 -6.94 -18.98
N ALA A 3 -16.17 -5.94 -19.73
CA ALA A 3 -15.31 -4.81 -20.10
C ALA A 3 -15.21 -3.73 -18.99
N ARG A 4 -16.34 -3.34 -18.38
CA ARG A 4 -16.38 -2.28 -17.36
C ARG A 4 -15.63 -2.64 -16.07
N SER A 5 -15.70 -3.90 -15.63
CA SER A 5 -15.01 -4.35 -14.42
C SER A 5 -13.49 -4.35 -14.59
N LEU A 6 -13.00 -4.77 -15.76
CA LEU A 6 -11.56 -4.75 -16.07
C LEU A 6 -11.04 -3.31 -16.17
N PHE A 7 -11.82 -2.41 -16.77
CA PHE A 7 -11.44 -1.01 -16.93
C PHE A 7 -11.31 -0.29 -15.59
N VAL A 8 -12.23 -0.55 -14.65
CA VAL A 8 -12.16 0.01 -13.29
C VAL A 8 -10.97 -0.56 -12.53
N CYS A 9 -10.71 -1.87 -12.60
CA CYS A 9 -9.53 -2.45 -11.96
C CYS A 9 -8.22 -1.88 -12.55
N LEU A 10 -8.14 -1.67 -13.86
CA LEU A 10 -6.97 -1.08 -14.51
C LEU A 10 -6.77 0.37 -14.08
N LEU A 11 -7.84 1.18 -14.07
CA LEU A 11 -7.80 2.58 -13.59
C LEU A 11 -7.40 2.65 -12.11
N GLN A 12 -7.91 1.75 -11.28
CA GLN A 12 -7.54 1.64 -9.88
C GLN A 12 -6.05 1.28 -9.74
N CYS A 13 -5.57 0.28 -10.49
CA CYS A 13 -4.16 -0.11 -10.49
C CYS A 13 -3.24 1.03 -10.96
N LEU A 14 -3.59 1.72 -12.05
CA LEU A 14 -2.85 2.86 -12.57
C LEU A 14 -2.84 4.03 -11.57
N CYS A 15 -3.98 4.35 -10.97
CA CYS A 15 -4.08 5.39 -9.96
C CYS A 15 -3.29 5.05 -8.69
N CYS A 16 -3.36 3.80 -8.22
CA CYS A 16 -2.54 3.32 -7.12
C CYS A 16 -1.04 3.43 -7.46
N VAL A 17 -0.61 2.96 -8.63
CA VAL A 17 0.81 3.06 -9.05
C VAL A 17 1.27 4.52 -9.12
N SER A 18 0.49 5.43 -9.71
CA SER A 18 0.84 6.85 -9.77
C SER A 18 0.90 7.51 -8.39
N CYS A 19 -0.03 7.17 -7.49
CA CYS A 19 -0.01 7.65 -6.11
C CYS A 19 1.17 7.08 -5.32
N LEU A 20 1.52 5.81 -5.53
CA LEU A 20 2.68 5.18 -4.91
C LEU A 20 3.98 5.83 -5.41
N CYS A 21 4.16 6.03 -6.72
CA CYS A 21 5.36 6.66 -7.28
C CYS A 21 5.53 8.12 -6.84
N ALA A 22 4.45 8.91 -6.81
CA ALA A 22 4.52 10.28 -6.31
C ALA A 22 4.83 10.35 -4.80
N HIS A 23 4.44 9.31 -4.05
CA HIS A 23 4.76 9.21 -2.62
C HIS A 23 6.22 8.81 -2.39
N GLU A 24 6.81 7.95 -3.23
CA GLU A 24 8.22 7.56 -3.11
C GLU A 24 9.17 8.74 -3.37
N ASP A 25 8.85 9.63 -4.32
CA ASP A 25 9.66 10.85 -4.58
C ASP A 25 9.49 11.92 -3.49
N GLN A 26 8.39 11.90 -2.73
CA GLN A 26 8.06 12.92 -1.73
C GLN A 26 8.38 12.51 -0.29
N LEU A 27 8.57 11.21 -0.03
CA LEU A 27 9.12 10.70 1.23
C LEU A 27 10.64 10.88 1.27
N GLY A 28 11.06 12.14 1.30
CA GLY A 28 12.37 12.48 1.82
C GLY A 28 12.51 11.89 3.23
N ALA A 29 13.40 10.90 3.38
CA ALA A 29 13.80 10.29 4.65
C ALA A 29 12.68 9.60 5.47
N GLY A 30 12.18 8.47 4.98
CA GLY A 30 11.51 7.45 5.80
C GLY A 30 10.14 7.03 5.27
N GLY A 31 9.78 5.75 5.45
CA GLY A 31 8.51 5.21 5.00
C GLY A 31 8.41 3.70 5.21
N TYR A 32 7.39 3.07 4.63
CA TYR A 32 7.19 1.63 4.69
C TYR A 32 7.07 1.03 3.29
N ARG A 33 7.80 -0.06 3.03
CA ARG A 33 7.75 -0.82 1.78
C ARG A 33 6.98 -2.11 1.97
N ALA A 34 6.01 -2.36 1.11
CA ALA A 34 5.24 -3.59 1.12
C ALA A 34 6.12 -4.81 0.74
N ARG A 35 6.04 -5.85 1.57
CA ARG A 35 6.66 -7.17 1.31
C ARG A 35 5.66 -8.14 0.70
N THR A 36 4.45 -8.16 1.22
CA THR A 36 3.36 -8.99 0.72
C THR A 36 2.06 -8.21 0.72
N VAL A 37 1.22 -8.48 -0.28
CA VAL A 37 -0.13 -7.94 -0.37
C VAL A 37 -1.05 -9.07 -0.78
N ALA A 38 -2.12 -9.27 -0.02
CA ALA A 38 -3.15 -10.26 -0.27
C ALA A 38 -4.53 -9.61 -0.19
N VAL A 39 -5.38 -9.95 -1.15
CA VAL A 39 -6.79 -9.54 -1.16
C VAL A 39 -7.63 -10.80 -0.97
N ASP A 40 -8.68 -10.72 -0.15
CA ASP A 40 -9.59 -11.84 0.07
C ASP A 40 -10.35 -12.19 -1.23
N LYS A 41 -10.89 -13.42 -1.29
CA LYS A 41 -11.64 -13.87 -2.47
C LYS A 41 -12.83 -12.97 -2.81
N GLY A 42 -13.41 -12.31 -1.80
CA GLY A 42 -14.51 -11.37 -1.96
C GLY A 42 -14.10 -10.00 -2.53
N GLY A 43 -12.81 -9.68 -2.62
CA GLY A 43 -12.34 -8.38 -3.06
C GLY A 43 -12.68 -7.23 -2.12
N THR A 44 -13.04 -7.54 -0.86
CA THR A 44 -13.51 -6.55 0.12
C THR A 44 -12.51 -6.28 1.23
N ARG A 45 -11.51 -7.16 1.39
CA ARG A 45 -10.51 -7.08 2.46
C ARG A 45 -9.11 -7.22 1.87
N LEU A 46 -8.25 -6.30 2.25
CA LEU A 46 -6.83 -6.31 1.93
C LEU A 46 -6.02 -6.52 3.21
N ARG A 47 -4.99 -7.36 3.12
CA ARG A 47 -3.93 -7.51 4.12
C ARG A 47 -2.58 -7.28 3.45
N ALA A 48 -1.73 -6.46 4.04
CA ALA A 48 -0.36 -6.27 3.58
C ALA A 48 0.61 -6.35 4.75
N ALA A 49 1.75 -7.03 4.54
CA ALA A 49 2.88 -6.92 5.45
C ALA A 49 3.85 -5.89 4.87
N VAL A 50 4.20 -4.87 5.65
CA VAL A 50 5.10 -3.78 5.24
C VAL A 50 6.26 -3.68 6.23
N ALA A 51 7.42 -3.26 5.73
CA ALA A 51 8.62 -3.07 6.55
C ALA A 51 9.17 -1.65 6.37
N ALA A 52 9.81 -1.10 7.40
CA ALA A 52 10.41 0.22 7.32
C ALA A 52 11.39 0.29 6.13
N ALA A 53 11.28 1.34 5.34
CA ALA A 53 12.05 1.60 4.14
C ALA A 53 12.98 2.79 4.41
N GLY A 54 14.27 2.51 4.57
CA GLY A 54 15.29 3.51 4.82
C GLY A 54 15.90 3.42 6.22
N ASN A 55 16.73 4.40 6.54
CA ASN A 55 17.43 4.47 7.80
C ASN A 55 16.46 5.02 8.86
N SER A 56 16.29 4.26 9.95
CA SER A 56 15.37 4.61 11.02
C SER A 56 15.59 6.03 11.52
N SER A 57 14.52 6.84 11.55
CA SER A 57 14.59 8.21 12.01
C SER A 57 14.42 8.25 13.53
N ALA A 58 15.51 8.46 14.27
CA ALA A 58 15.47 8.51 15.74
C ALA A 58 14.81 9.79 16.31
N ALA A 59 14.25 10.67 15.47
CA ALA A 59 13.69 11.96 15.90
C ALA A 59 12.56 11.80 16.91
N TYR A 60 11.80 10.70 16.84
CA TYR A 60 10.69 10.39 17.73
C TYR A 60 10.84 9.02 18.43
N GLY A 61 12.06 8.48 18.46
CA GLY A 61 12.36 7.12 18.89
C GLY A 61 12.57 6.16 17.72
N GLU A 62 12.75 4.88 18.03
CA GLU A 62 12.98 3.84 17.03
C GLU A 62 11.72 3.57 16.18
N ASP A 63 11.90 3.47 14.87
CA ASP A 63 10.82 3.14 13.94
C ASP A 63 10.32 1.70 14.15
N ILE A 64 9.02 1.50 13.98
CA ILE A 64 8.45 0.15 13.99
C ILE A 64 8.88 -0.56 12.71
N GLN A 65 9.69 -1.61 12.84
CA GLN A 65 10.32 -2.22 11.66
C GLN A 65 9.38 -3.04 10.77
N ASN A 66 8.32 -3.63 11.34
CA ASN A 66 7.36 -4.46 10.61
C ASN A 66 5.93 -4.14 11.04
N LEU A 67 5.04 -3.98 10.07
CA LEU A 67 3.62 -3.71 10.29
C LEU A 67 2.76 -4.64 9.42
N ASP A 68 1.66 -5.13 10.00
CA ASP A 68 0.55 -5.72 9.24
C ASP A 68 -0.54 -4.65 9.06
N VAL A 69 -0.84 -4.31 7.81
CA VAL A 69 -1.85 -3.32 7.42
C VAL A 69 -3.08 -4.04 6.89
N TYR A 70 -4.26 -3.62 7.34
CA TYR A 70 -5.55 -4.18 6.92
C TYR A 70 -6.48 -3.08 6.42
N ALA A 71 -7.17 -3.32 5.31
CA ALA A 71 -8.20 -2.42 4.79
C ALA A 71 -9.47 -3.20 4.43
N ARG A 72 -10.63 -2.55 4.54
CA ARG A 72 -11.92 -3.14 4.18
C ARG A 72 -12.82 -2.11 3.51
N CYS A 73 -13.49 -2.51 2.43
CA CYS A 73 -14.58 -1.74 1.84
C CYS A 73 -15.88 -1.98 2.61
N HIS A 74 -16.52 -0.91 3.07
CA HIS A 74 -17.87 -0.94 3.60
C HIS A 74 -18.81 -0.42 2.52
N SER A 75 -19.80 -1.22 2.14
CA SER A 75 -20.89 -0.87 1.22
C SER A 75 -22.05 -0.22 1.96
#